data_AF-A0A5N5GQ17-F1
#
_entry.id   AF-A0A5N5GQ17-F1
#
_cell.length_a   1.000
_cell.length_b   1.000
_cell.length_c   1.000
_cell.angle_alpha   90.00
_cell.angle_beta   90.00
_cell.angle_gamma   90.00
#
_symmetry.space_group_name_H-M   'P 1'
#
loop_
_entity.id
_entity.type
_entity.pdbx_description
1 polymer ?
#
loop_
_entity_poly.entity_id
_entity_poly.type
_entity_poly.pdbx_seq_one_letter_code
_entity_poly.pdbx_strand_id
1 'polypeptide(L)'
;MLTKCLLKFPNDNECAEQRRCRELARIEEVGWENLTRFSGDLTSLSFWIFMHVTEICLDKTHPKCPPPISTNVPDLFNLKWSSNSRLKDVVQQFKKHLETLQAFWSTLDDIDRSLWVVDPKQASPDVSSRQIIIGNDCCIVLSINSIDPRTLPECCFIGSGPFVNLLRNRWRRNSKRWIQDKPFLECLLETQLPTPPDVEKNDHQVECGICYAQSLPIELELTTCDNTSCNKAFHSICLVDWLRSITTRRQLFDVLFGSCPYCSEPVVVKINSVKK
;
A
#
# COMPACT_ATOMS: atom_id res chain seq x y z
N MET A 1 32.49 -1.13 -9.93
CA MET A 1 33.30 -0.04 -10.51
C MET A 1 33.45 1.09 -9.49
N LEU A 2 34.24 0.86 -8.44
CA LEU A 2 34.54 1.87 -7.42
C LEU A 2 36.03 2.17 -7.50
N THR A 3 36.43 3.14 -8.33
CA THR A 3 37.71 3.83 -8.15
C THR A 3 37.79 5.11 -8.96
N LYS A 4 38.31 6.16 -8.30
CA LYS A 4 38.79 7.46 -8.81
C LYS A 4 37.75 8.54 -9.09
N CYS A 5 37.47 9.32 -8.06
CA CYS A 5 37.34 10.77 -8.19
C CYS A 5 38.19 11.43 -7.08
N LEU A 6 39.50 11.48 -7.32
CA LEU A 6 40.42 12.39 -6.64
C LEU A 6 40.97 13.33 -7.71
N LEU A 7 40.26 14.42 -7.99
CA LEU A 7 40.80 15.61 -8.65
C LEU A 7 40.20 16.84 -7.98
N LYS A 8 41.07 17.81 -7.71
CA LYS A 8 41.01 18.81 -6.64
C LYS A 8 40.68 20.18 -7.23
N PHE A 9 39.52 20.78 -6.91
CA PHE A 9 39.13 22.18 -7.18
C PHE A 9 38.06 22.66 -6.15
N PRO A 10 37.88 23.98 -5.91
CA PRO A 10 37.88 24.56 -4.55
C PRO A 10 36.56 24.51 -3.72
N ASN A 11 36.74 24.09 -2.46
CA ASN A 11 36.18 24.47 -1.15
C ASN A 11 34.69 24.65 -0.83
N ASP A 12 33.75 24.81 -1.77
CA ASP A 12 32.30 24.79 -1.43
C ASP A 12 31.57 23.57 -2.02
N ASN A 13 32.02 23.11 -3.19
CA ASN A 13 31.42 21.95 -3.87
C ASN A 13 31.85 20.60 -3.24
N GLU A 14 33.03 20.58 -2.61
CA GLU A 14 33.62 19.39 -1.99
C GLU A 14 32.79 18.89 -0.79
N CYS A 15 32.15 19.80 -0.05
CA CYS A 15 31.27 19.46 1.06
C CYS A 15 29.94 18.85 0.60
N ALA A 16 29.37 19.36 -0.50
CA ALA A 16 28.12 18.86 -1.07
C ALA A 16 28.30 17.47 -1.70
N GLU A 17 29.39 17.26 -2.45
CA GLU A 17 29.71 15.96 -3.04
C GLU A 17 30.04 14.92 -1.96
N GLN A 18 30.80 15.27 -0.92
CA GLN A 18 31.05 14.37 0.21
C GLN A 18 29.77 14.02 0.97
N ARG A 19 28.84 14.97 1.15
CA ARG A 19 27.54 14.69 1.75
C ARG A 19 26.74 13.73 0.89
N ARG A 20 26.71 13.95 -0.42
CA ARG A 20 26.05 13.07 -1.40
C ARG A 20 26.63 11.66 -1.37
N CYS A 21 27.95 11.49 -1.37
CA CYS A 21 28.59 10.17 -1.25
C CYS A 21 28.23 9.45 0.06
N ARG A 22 28.11 10.18 1.17
CA ARG A 22 27.68 9.60 2.46
C ARG A 22 26.23 9.12 2.42
N GLU A 23 25.32 9.88 1.82
CA GLU A 23 23.92 9.44 1.67
C GLU A 23 23.79 8.24 0.73
N LEU A 24 24.56 8.20 -0.38
CA LEU A 24 24.59 7.06 -1.29
C LEU A 24 25.10 5.78 -0.60
N ALA A 25 26.13 5.89 0.25
CA ALA A 25 26.61 4.75 1.04
C ALA A 25 25.56 4.26 2.06
N ARG A 26 24.73 5.16 2.61
CA ARG A 26 23.61 4.77 3.50
C ARG A 26 22.50 4.04 2.77
N ILE A 27 22.22 4.42 1.52
CA ILE A 27 21.28 3.71 0.65
C ILE A 27 21.83 2.32 0.31
N GLU A 28 23.13 2.22 0.02
CA GLU A 28 23.79 0.93 -0.21
C GLU A 28 23.68 -0.02 1.00
N GLU A 29 23.77 0.49 2.23
CA GLU A 29 23.54 -0.30 3.45
C GLU A 29 22.09 -0.85 3.57
N VAL A 30 21.11 -0.21 2.93
CA VAL A 30 19.70 -0.64 2.91
C VAL A 30 19.42 -1.61 1.76
N GLY A 31 20.19 -1.52 0.68
CA GLY A 31 19.99 -2.26 -0.56
C GLY A 31 19.31 -1.39 -1.62
N TRP A 32 19.98 -1.22 -2.76
CA TRP A 32 19.49 -0.45 -3.90
C TRP A 32 18.22 -1.04 -4.52
N GLU A 33 18.05 -2.35 -4.41
CA GLU A 33 16.86 -3.09 -4.85
C GLU A 33 15.58 -2.68 -4.12
N ASN A 34 15.72 -2.16 -2.89
CA ASN A 34 14.59 -1.71 -2.10
C ASN A 34 14.23 -0.24 -2.40
N LEU A 35 15.08 0.54 -3.09
CA LEU A 35 14.82 1.96 -3.35
C LEU A 35 13.91 2.14 -4.57
N THR A 36 12.73 2.73 -4.38
CA THR A 36 11.78 3.00 -5.49
C THR A 36 11.89 4.42 -6.02
N ARG A 37 12.17 5.38 -5.14
CA ARG A 37 12.23 6.80 -5.49
C ARG A 37 13.18 7.53 -4.55
N PHE A 38 13.79 8.59 -5.05
CA PHE A 38 14.49 9.56 -4.23
C PHE A 38 14.35 10.97 -4.84
N SER A 39 14.43 12.01 -4.02
CA SER A 39 14.53 13.40 -4.50
C SER A 39 15.95 13.70 -4.99
N GLY A 40 16.11 14.66 -5.91
CA GLY A 40 17.42 14.99 -6.50
C GLY A 40 18.48 15.48 -5.51
N ASP A 41 18.03 15.99 -4.35
CA ASP A 41 18.83 16.41 -3.20
C ASP A 41 18.96 15.32 -2.12
N LEU A 42 18.41 14.12 -2.34
CA LEU A 42 18.43 12.96 -1.45
C LEU A 42 17.80 13.21 -0.07
N THR A 43 16.94 14.22 0.06
CA THR A 43 16.21 14.52 1.30
C THR A 43 14.95 13.70 1.48
N SER A 44 14.45 13.06 0.42
CA SER A 44 13.27 12.20 0.47
C SER A 44 13.60 10.89 -0.23
N LEU A 45 13.49 9.77 0.48
CA LEU A 45 13.78 8.43 -0.02
C LEU A 45 12.55 7.55 0.18
N SER A 46 12.10 6.87 -0.87
CA SER A 46 11.02 5.90 -0.81
C SER A 46 11.57 4.50 -1.01
N PHE A 47 11.24 3.59 -0.10
CA PHE A 47 11.64 2.19 -0.12
C PHE A 47 10.44 1.27 -0.29
N TRP A 48 10.58 0.21 -1.08
CA TRP A 48 9.65 -0.91 -1.19
C TRP A 48 10.09 -2.02 -0.25
N ILE A 49 9.30 -2.28 0.78
CA ILE A 49 9.61 -3.23 1.84
C ILE A 49 8.37 -4.10 2.08
N PHE A 50 8.49 -5.41 1.82
CA PHE A 50 7.39 -6.38 2.02
C PHE A 50 6.05 -5.94 1.42
N MET A 51 6.06 -5.42 0.20
CA MET A 51 4.87 -4.91 -0.51
C MET A 51 4.30 -3.57 0.00
N HIS A 52 4.97 -2.91 0.94
CA HIS A 52 4.63 -1.56 1.39
C HIS A 52 5.66 -0.56 0.88
N VAL A 53 5.18 0.63 0.50
CA VAL A 53 6.04 1.78 0.24
C VAL A 53 6.22 2.56 1.54
N THR A 54 7.47 2.86 1.86
CA THR A 54 7.84 3.67 3.03
C THR A 54 8.67 4.85 2.58
N GLU A 55 8.17 6.04 2.83
CA GLU A 55 8.88 7.28 2.58
C GLU A 55 9.58 7.75 3.85
N ILE A 56 10.86 8.09 3.71
CA ILE A 56 11.74 8.55 4.78
C ILE A 56 12.30 9.91 4.37
N CYS A 57 12.07 10.92 5.20
CA CYS A 57 12.59 12.27 4.99
C CYS A 57 13.89 12.50 5.77
N LEU A 58 14.97 12.81 5.07
CA LEU A 58 16.29 13.13 5.58
C LEU A 58 16.52 14.64 5.50
N ASP A 59 16.05 15.36 6.51
CA ASP A 59 16.26 16.81 6.59
C ASP A 59 17.66 17.17 7.13
N LYS A 60 17.92 18.48 7.29
CA LYS A 60 19.21 18.98 7.79
C LYS A 60 19.51 18.60 9.24
N THR A 61 18.52 18.17 10.01
CA THR A 61 18.65 17.76 11.41
C THR A 61 19.09 16.31 11.55
N HIS A 62 18.96 15.50 10.50
CA HIS A 62 19.45 14.13 10.46
C HIS A 62 20.99 14.06 10.60
N PRO A 63 21.56 13.11 11.40
CA PRO A 63 20.91 12.06 12.18
C PRO A 63 20.60 12.44 13.64
N LYS A 64 20.68 13.73 14.02
CA LYS A 64 20.45 14.15 15.41
C LYS A 64 19.01 13.90 15.86
N CYS A 65 18.05 14.03 14.94
CA CYS A 65 16.64 13.75 15.17
C CYS A 65 16.18 12.57 14.29
N PRO A 66 15.15 11.82 14.74
CA PRO A 66 14.56 10.75 13.93
C PRO A 66 13.99 11.32 12.63
N PRO A 67 14.21 10.65 11.48
CA PRO A 67 13.59 11.08 10.24
C PRO A 67 12.06 10.88 10.30
N PRO A 68 11.27 11.80 9.72
CA PRO A 68 9.85 11.55 9.48
C PRO A 68 9.66 10.34 8.58
N ILE A 69 8.67 9.50 8.90
CA ILE A 69 8.30 8.31 8.15
C ILE A 69 6.83 8.41 7.76
N SER A 70 6.53 8.13 6.49
CA SER A 70 5.18 8.02 5.94
C SER A 70 5.00 6.67 5.24
N THR A 71 3.91 5.97 5.53
CA THR A 71 3.59 4.66 4.92
C THR A 71 2.13 4.30 5.14
N ASN A 72 1.57 3.46 4.27
CA ASN A 72 0.18 3.02 4.31
C ASN A 72 0.05 1.79 5.23
N VAL A 73 -0.01 2.05 6.54
CA VAL A 73 -0.21 1.07 7.62
C VAL A 73 -1.18 1.68 8.65
N PRO A 74 -1.91 0.88 9.44
CA PRO A 74 -2.97 1.41 10.31
C PRO A 74 -2.41 2.30 11.42
N ASP A 75 -1.24 1.94 11.94
CA ASP A 75 -0.53 2.72 12.95
C ASP A 75 0.97 2.68 12.68
N LEU A 76 1.64 3.82 12.88
CA LEU A 76 3.09 3.89 12.81
C LEU A 76 3.74 3.34 14.09
N PHE A 77 4.90 2.72 13.94
CA PHE A 77 5.68 2.23 15.07
C PHE A 77 6.43 3.37 15.76
N ASN A 78 6.71 3.19 17.06
CA ASN A 78 7.59 4.07 17.81
C ASN A 78 9.05 3.82 17.41
N LEU A 79 9.55 4.62 16.46
CA LEU A 79 10.93 4.52 15.99
C LEU A 79 11.91 4.77 17.13
N LYS A 80 12.70 3.76 17.48
CA LYS A 80 13.83 3.91 18.41
C LYS A 80 14.99 4.52 17.64
N TRP A 81 15.34 5.76 18.00
CA TRP A 81 16.36 6.55 17.31
C TRP A 81 17.38 7.15 18.28
N SER A 82 18.64 7.20 17.84
CA SER A 82 19.75 7.86 18.51
C SER A 82 20.64 8.55 17.48
N SER A 83 21.57 9.41 17.91
CA SER A 83 22.52 10.07 16.99
C SER A 83 23.45 9.10 16.24
N ASN A 84 23.55 7.85 16.71
CA ASN A 84 24.33 6.78 16.08
C ASN A 84 23.50 5.90 15.14
N SER A 85 22.17 6.08 15.14
CA SER A 85 21.27 5.31 14.29
C SER A 85 21.44 5.69 12.83
N ARG A 86 21.18 4.72 11.96
CA ARG A 86 21.34 4.80 10.50
C ARG A 86 20.03 4.44 9.80
N LEU A 87 19.97 4.71 8.50
CA LEU A 87 18.79 4.42 7.67
C LEU A 87 18.38 2.94 7.71
N LYS A 88 19.35 2.02 7.73
CA LYS A 88 19.08 0.58 7.89
C LYS A 88 18.33 0.24 9.17
N ASP A 89 18.53 0.99 10.25
CA ASP A 89 17.86 0.73 11.53
C ASP A 89 16.37 1.09 11.43
N VAL A 90 16.03 2.11 10.63
CA VAL A 90 14.64 2.45 10.31
C VAL A 90 13.99 1.30 9.54
N VAL A 91 14.65 0.85 8.48
CA VAL A 91 14.16 -0.24 7.63
C VAL A 91 13.99 -1.54 8.42
N GLN A 92 14.94 -1.87 9.29
CA GLN A 92 14.86 -3.06 10.13
C GLN A 92 13.71 -2.98 11.14
N GLN A 93 13.52 -1.82 11.79
CA GLN A 93 12.39 -1.62 12.71
C GLN A 93 11.05 -1.66 11.98
N PHE A 94 10.99 -1.08 10.77
CA PHE A 94 9.79 -1.12 9.95
C PHE A 94 9.44 -2.55 9.50
N LYS A 95 10.42 -3.34 9.05
CA LYS A 95 10.22 -4.77 8.74
C LYS A 95 9.60 -5.52 9.91
N LYS A 96 10.14 -5.32 11.12
CA LYS A 96 9.62 -5.93 12.34
C LYS A 96 8.20 -5.47 12.67
N HIS A 97 7.87 -4.21 12.41
CA HIS A 97 6.51 -3.69 12.57
C HIS A 97 5.52 -4.37 11.60
N LEU A 98 5.91 -4.51 10.32
CA LEU A 98 5.09 -5.21 9.33
C LEU A 98 4.83 -6.68 9.70
N GLU A 99 5.80 -7.36 10.32
CA GLU A 99 5.62 -8.71 10.86
C GLU A 99 4.53 -8.75 11.95
N THR A 100 4.47 -7.73 12.82
CA THR A 100 3.43 -7.66 13.86
C THR A 100 2.03 -7.38 13.31
N LEU A 101 1.93 -6.71 12.16
CA LEU A 101 0.65 -6.39 11.50
C LEU A 101 0.08 -7.53 10.66
N GLN A 102 0.81 -8.63 10.45
CA GLN A 102 0.33 -9.76 9.64
C GLN A 102 -0.97 -10.37 10.17
N ALA A 103 -1.10 -10.50 11.49
CA ALA A 103 -2.32 -11.01 12.11
C ALA A 103 -3.51 -10.07 11.87
N PHE A 104 -3.26 -8.77 11.82
CA PHE A 104 -4.28 -7.76 11.57
C PHE A 104 -4.79 -7.83 10.13
N TRP A 105 -3.90 -7.83 9.14
CA TRP A 105 -4.31 -7.97 7.74
C TRP A 105 -4.98 -9.31 7.48
N SER A 106 -4.49 -10.40 8.07
CA SER A 106 -5.17 -11.71 7.97
C SER A 106 -6.60 -11.68 8.51
N THR A 107 -6.84 -10.91 9.60
CA THR A 107 -8.18 -10.76 10.18
C THR A 107 -9.09 -9.92 9.30
N LEU A 108 -8.57 -8.83 8.70
CA LEU A 108 -9.32 -8.05 7.72
C LEU A 108 -9.67 -8.87 6.48
N ASP A 109 -8.71 -9.63 5.97
CA ASP A 109 -8.89 -10.55 4.85
C ASP A 109 -9.97 -11.62 5.13
N ASP A 110 -9.99 -12.17 6.35
CA ASP A 110 -11.02 -13.11 6.78
C ASP A 110 -12.41 -12.46 6.77
N ILE A 111 -12.52 -11.22 7.27
CA ILE A 111 -13.77 -10.42 7.26
C ILE A 111 -14.21 -10.15 5.82
N ASP A 112 -13.31 -9.65 4.99
CA ASP A 112 -13.58 -9.23 3.60
C ASP A 112 -13.99 -10.44 2.72
N ARG A 113 -13.47 -11.64 3.01
CA ARG A 113 -13.89 -12.88 2.33
C ARG A 113 -15.21 -13.44 2.81
N SER A 114 -15.48 -13.36 4.11
CA SER A 114 -16.62 -14.09 4.72
C SER A 114 -17.90 -13.27 4.81
N LEU A 115 -17.80 -11.94 4.76
CA LEU A 115 -18.92 -11.04 5.08
C LEU A 115 -19.12 -10.01 3.98
N TRP A 116 -20.37 -9.57 3.81
CA TRP A 116 -20.69 -8.50 2.88
C TRP A 116 -20.23 -7.12 3.41
N VAL A 117 -18.98 -6.79 3.11
CA VAL A 117 -18.37 -5.48 3.37
C VAL A 117 -18.78 -4.49 2.28
N VAL A 118 -19.26 -3.31 2.68
CA VAL A 118 -19.62 -2.20 1.76
C VAL A 118 -18.64 -1.05 1.80
N ASP A 119 -17.89 -0.90 2.89
CA ASP A 119 -16.87 0.13 3.04
C ASP A 119 -15.68 -0.40 3.87
N PRO A 120 -14.43 -0.21 3.42
CA PRO A 120 -14.03 0.47 2.19
C PRO A 120 -14.36 -0.37 0.94
N LYS A 121 -14.67 0.30 -0.18
CA LYS A 121 -14.93 -0.38 -1.47
C LYS A 121 -13.71 -1.09 -2.05
N GLN A 122 -12.52 -0.60 -1.72
CA GLN A 122 -11.23 -1.19 -2.06
C GLN A 122 -10.46 -1.42 -0.77
N ALA A 123 -9.92 -2.62 -0.60
CA ALA A 123 -9.12 -2.94 0.57
C ALA A 123 -7.85 -2.07 0.59
N SER A 124 -7.65 -1.35 1.69
CA SER A 124 -6.45 -0.56 1.92
C SER A 124 -5.77 -1.00 3.23
N PRO A 125 -4.44 -1.20 3.25
CA PRO A 125 -3.75 -1.76 4.42
C PRO A 125 -3.78 -0.89 5.68
N ASP A 126 -4.07 0.41 5.54
CA ASP A 126 -4.18 1.42 6.60
C ASP A 126 -5.59 1.56 7.18
N VAL A 127 -6.61 1.07 6.48
CA VAL A 127 -8.01 1.18 6.91
C VAL A 127 -8.36 0.02 7.83
N SER A 128 -8.50 0.32 9.12
CA SER A 128 -8.84 -0.63 10.19
C SER A 128 -10.33 -0.86 10.38
N SER A 129 -11.18 -0.06 9.76
CA SER A 129 -12.62 -0.17 9.86
C SER A 129 -13.24 -0.98 8.72
N ARG A 130 -14.34 -1.69 9.01
CA ARG A 130 -15.17 -2.40 8.04
C ARG A 130 -16.64 -2.13 8.30
N GLN A 131 -17.36 -1.62 7.31
CA GLN A 131 -18.81 -1.52 7.33
C GLN A 131 -19.41 -2.75 6.67
N ILE A 132 -20.17 -3.52 7.44
CA ILE A 132 -20.74 -4.80 7.04
C ILE A 132 -22.27 -4.69 7.03
N ILE A 133 -22.90 -5.19 5.96
CA ILE A 133 -24.36 -5.30 5.89
C ILE A 133 -24.82 -6.41 6.81
N ILE A 134 -25.89 -6.15 7.58
CA ILE A 134 -26.56 -7.17 8.40
C ILE A 134 -27.88 -7.59 7.75
N GLY A 135 -28.61 -6.63 7.17
CA GLY A 135 -29.97 -6.79 6.66
C GLY A 135 -30.94 -5.78 7.27
N ASN A 136 -32.18 -5.69 6.76
CA ASN A 136 -33.20 -4.71 7.17
C ASN A 136 -32.69 -3.25 7.17
N ASP A 137 -31.97 -2.86 6.11
CA ASP A 137 -31.33 -1.54 5.98
C ASP A 137 -30.40 -1.17 7.14
N CYS A 138 -29.86 -2.18 7.83
CA CYS A 138 -28.92 -2.02 8.95
C CYS A 138 -27.53 -2.50 8.58
N CYS A 139 -26.54 -1.77 9.07
CA CYS A 139 -25.11 -2.06 8.94
C CYS A 139 -24.43 -2.01 10.32
N ILE A 140 -23.31 -2.70 10.43
CA ILE A 140 -22.37 -2.55 11.55
C ILE A 140 -21.05 -2.04 11.01
N VAL A 141 -20.53 -0.98 11.61
CA VAL A 141 -19.14 -0.55 11.41
C VAL A 141 -18.33 -1.15 12.54
N LEU A 142 -17.30 -1.90 12.19
CA LEU A 142 -16.34 -2.46 13.13
C LEU A 142 -15.01 -1.75 12.98
N SER A 143 -14.36 -1.47 14.09
CA SER A 143 -12.97 -1.01 14.11
C SER A 143 -12.10 -2.11 14.70
N ILE A 144 -11.20 -2.65 13.88
CA ILE A 144 -10.32 -3.75 14.26
C ILE A 144 -9.03 -3.17 14.86
N ASN A 145 -8.61 -3.69 16.01
CA ASN A 145 -7.36 -3.28 16.63
C ASN A 145 -6.16 -3.78 15.81
N SER A 146 -5.24 -2.89 15.43
CA SER A 146 -4.06 -3.20 14.63
C SER A 146 -3.00 -4.04 15.35
N ILE A 147 -2.95 -3.95 16.68
CA ILE A 147 -1.97 -4.61 17.54
C ILE A 147 -2.48 -5.97 18.01
N ASP A 148 -3.75 -6.04 18.42
CA ASP A 148 -4.42 -7.28 18.84
C ASP A 148 -5.77 -7.43 18.13
N PRO A 149 -5.77 -7.87 16.86
CA PRO A 149 -6.97 -7.95 16.01
C PRO A 149 -8.00 -8.98 16.47
N ARG A 150 -7.63 -9.87 17.41
CA ARG A 150 -8.52 -10.88 17.99
C ARG A 150 -9.30 -10.35 19.20
N THR A 151 -8.97 -9.17 19.71
CA THR A 151 -9.77 -8.51 20.75
C THR A 151 -11.17 -8.18 20.27
N LEU A 152 -12.09 -7.97 21.21
CA LEU A 152 -13.45 -7.56 20.86
C LEU A 152 -13.37 -6.20 20.14
N PRO A 153 -13.82 -6.12 18.87
CA PRO A 153 -13.74 -4.88 18.11
C PRO A 153 -14.68 -3.82 18.68
N GLU A 154 -14.33 -2.56 18.47
CA GLU A 154 -15.28 -1.47 18.67
C GLU A 154 -16.33 -1.54 17.57
N CYS A 155 -17.59 -1.24 17.90
CA CYS A 155 -18.67 -1.31 16.92
C CYS A 155 -19.62 -0.11 16.98
N CYS A 156 -20.13 0.26 15.82
CA CYS A 156 -21.20 1.23 15.64
C CYS A 156 -22.30 0.62 14.76
N PHE A 157 -23.50 0.47 15.30
CA PHE A 157 -24.66 0.04 14.52
C PHE A 157 -25.34 1.24 13.86
N ILE A 158 -25.56 1.13 12.56
CA ILE A 158 -26.24 2.09 11.70
C ILE A 158 -27.54 1.46 11.21
N GLY A 159 -28.65 2.19 11.28
CA GLY A 159 -29.96 1.71 10.85
C GLY A 159 -31.08 2.26 11.73
N SER A 160 -32.33 1.98 11.36
CA SER A 160 -33.50 2.52 12.04
C SER A 160 -34.23 1.49 12.91
N GLY A 161 -34.85 1.96 13.99
CA GLY A 161 -35.90 1.24 14.68
C GLY A 161 -35.48 0.16 15.71
N PRO A 162 -36.39 -0.76 16.04
CA PRO A 162 -36.21 -1.76 17.12
C PRO A 162 -35.19 -2.85 16.80
N PHE A 163 -34.91 -3.11 15.52
CA PHE A 163 -33.96 -4.14 15.10
C PHE A 163 -32.52 -3.80 15.50
N VAL A 164 -32.09 -2.53 15.34
CA VAL A 164 -30.77 -2.08 15.81
C VAL A 164 -30.63 -2.21 17.33
N ASN A 165 -31.68 -1.90 18.09
CA ASN A 165 -31.66 -2.04 19.55
C ASN A 165 -31.56 -3.50 19.99
N LEU A 166 -32.22 -4.41 19.28
CA LEU A 166 -32.07 -5.85 19.48
C LEU A 166 -30.61 -6.28 19.29
N LEU A 167 -29.96 -5.85 18.20
CA LEU A 167 -28.55 -6.16 17.91
C LEU A 167 -27.61 -5.57 18.96
N ARG A 168 -27.80 -4.31 19.38
CA ARG A 168 -27.01 -3.70 20.47
C ARG A 168 -27.14 -4.49 21.77
N ASN A 169 -28.34 -4.97 22.10
CA ASN A 169 -28.58 -5.77 23.32
C ASN A 169 -27.90 -7.13 23.25
N ARG A 170 -27.94 -7.81 22.09
CA ARG A 170 -27.22 -9.07 21.86
C ARG A 170 -25.70 -8.87 21.97
N TRP A 171 -25.17 -7.85 21.30
CA TRP A 171 -23.75 -7.49 21.39
C TRP A 171 -23.31 -7.27 22.83
N ARG A 172 -24.03 -6.44 23.60
CA ARG A 172 -23.71 -6.16 25.02
C ARG A 172 -23.76 -7.41 25.91
N ARG A 173 -24.63 -8.36 25.61
CA ARG A 173 -24.75 -9.62 26.35
C ARG A 173 -23.58 -10.56 26.03
N ASN A 174 -23.25 -10.67 24.75
CA ASN A 174 -22.31 -11.66 24.24
C ASN A 174 -20.86 -11.17 24.26
N SER A 175 -20.62 -9.86 24.29
CA SER A 175 -19.28 -9.26 24.42
C SER A 175 -18.53 -9.76 25.65
N LYS A 176 -19.23 -10.02 26.76
CA LYS A 176 -18.66 -10.56 28.00
C LYS A 176 -18.18 -12.02 27.87
N ARG A 177 -18.64 -12.73 26.84
CA ARG A 177 -18.33 -14.13 26.56
C ARG A 177 -17.44 -14.28 25.33
N TRP A 178 -16.84 -13.18 24.87
CA TRP A 178 -15.93 -13.17 23.74
C TRP A 178 -14.74 -14.10 24.01
N ILE A 179 -14.47 -15.01 23.07
CA ILE A 179 -13.33 -15.92 23.07
C ILE A 179 -12.63 -15.73 21.72
N GLN A 180 -11.31 -15.51 21.75
CA GLN A 180 -10.50 -15.13 20.58
C GLN A 180 -10.54 -16.14 19.40
N ASP A 181 -10.97 -17.38 19.64
CA ASP A 181 -10.89 -18.51 18.68
C ASP A 181 -12.22 -18.90 17.98
N LYS A 182 -13.29 -18.09 18.08
CA LYS A 182 -14.60 -18.39 17.45
C LYS A 182 -14.93 -17.47 16.27
N PRO A 183 -15.79 -17.92 15.32
CA PRO A 183 -16.19 -17.10 14.17
C PRO A 183 -16.78 -15.76 14.62
N PHE A 184 -16.21 -14.70 14.02
CA PHE A 184 -15.97 -13.39 14.63
C PHE A 184 -17.24 -12.58 14.98
N LEU A 185 -18.36 -12.69 14.26
CA LEU A 185 -19.49 -11.75 14.42
C LEU A 185 -20.85 -12.38 14.59
N GLU A 186 -21.11 -13.51 13.94
CA GLU A 186 -22.41 -14.20 14.04
C GLU A 186 -22.67 -14.69 15.47
N CYS A 187 -21.62 -15.10 16.19
CA CYS A 187 -21.70 -15.46 17.61
C CYS A 187 -22.10 -14.26 18.49
N LEU A 188 -21.66 -13.05 18.15
CA LEU A 188 -21.99 -11.84 18.92
C LEU A 188 -23.41 -11.35 18.62
N LEU A 189 -23.82 -11.43 17.35
CA LEU A 189 -25.11 -10.92 16.87
C LEU A 189 -26.25 -11.94 16.94
N GLU A 190 -25.95 -13.22 17.21
CA GLU A 190 -26.89 -14.35 17.17
C GLU A 190 -27.73 -14.34 15.89
N THR A 191 -27.10 -13.95 14.78
CA THR A 191 -27.73 -13.75 13.47
C THR A 191 -26.74 -14.19 12.43
N GLN A 192 -27.21 -14.90 11.41
CA GLN A 192 -26.40 -15.19 10.23
C GLN A 192 -26.19 -13.90 9.46
N LEU A 193 -24.93 -13.58 9.17
CA LEU A 193 -24.60 -12.40 8.39
C LEU A 193 -24.65 -12.76 6.91
N PRO A 194 -25.08 -11.83 6.05
CA PRO A 194 -25.04 -12.08 4.63
C PRO A 194 -23.58 -12.21 4.18
N THR A 195 -23.32 -13.28 3.44
CA THR A 195 -22.08 -13.43 2.68
C THR A 195 -22.05 -12.39 1.57
N PRO A 196 -20.86 -12.04 1.03
CA PRO A 196 -20.79 -11.28 -0.20
C PRO A 196 -21.74 -11.92 -1.22
N PRO A 197 -22.55 -11.13 -1.95
CA PRO A 197 -23.30 -11.69 -3.07
C PRO A 197 -22.29 -12.40 -3.97
N ASP A 198 -22.66 -13.56 -4.53
CA ASP A 198 -21.96 -14.10 -5.68
C ASP A 198 -22.02 -12.97 -6.71
N VAL A 199 -20.94 -12.22 -6.79
CA VAL A 199 -20.70 -11.33 -7.90
C VAL A 199 -20.68 -12.32 -9.04
N GLU A 200 -21.78 -12.40 -9.80
CA GLU A 200 -21.70 -12.76 -11.21
C GLU A 200 -20.47 -12.03 -11.67
N LYS A 201 -19.37 -12.77 -11.85
CA LYS A 201 -18.08 -12.22 -12.24
C LYS A 201 -18.44 -11.28 -13.35
N ASN A 202 -18.32 -9.99 -13.10
CA ASN A 202 -18.46 -9.05 -14.18
C ASN A 202 -17.20 -9.33 -14.98
N ASP A 203 -17.29 -10.26 -15.93
CA ASP A 203 -16.24 -10.75 -16.83
C ASP A 203 -15.71 -9.61 -17.74
N HIS A 204 -16.08 -8.38 -17.40
CA HIS A 204 -15.76 -7.11 -18.00
C HIS A 204 -14.80 -6.28 -17.12
N GLN A 205 -14.33 -6.78 -15.97
CA GLN A 205 -13.20 -6.16 -15.29
C GLN A 205 -11.94 -6.41 -16.14
N VAL A 206 -11.45 -5.34 -16.77
CA VAL A 206 -10.36 -5.44 -17.74
C VAL A 206 -9.04 -5.71 -17.02
N GLU A 207 -8.58 -6.96 -17.08
CA GLU A 207 -7.27 -7.36 -16.56
C GLU A 207 -6.14 -6.74 -17.37
N CYS A 208 -5.05 -6.40 -16.68
CA CYS A 208 -3.84 -5.92 -17.33
C CYS A 208 -3.22 -7.02 -18.20
N GLY A 209 -3.03 -6.78 -19.50
CA GLY A 209 -2.39 -7.74 -20.43
C GLY A 209 -0.89 -7.98 -20.23
N ILE A 210 -0.32 -7.64 -19.08
CA ILE A 210 1.11 -7.87 -18.80
C ILE A 210 1.25 -8.65 -17.49
N CYS A 211 0.65 -8.15 -16.40
CA CYS A 211 0.70 -8.82 -15.11
C CYS A 211 -0.51 -9.70 -14.80
N TYR A 212 -1.55 -9.69 -15.64
CA TYR A 212 -2.80 -10.43 -15.44
C TYR A 212 -3.53 -10.11 -14.12
N ALA A 213 -3.21 -8.98 -13.48
CA ALA A 213 -3.90 -8.48 -12.30
C ALA A 213 -4.97 -7.45 -12.71
N GLN A 214 -6.05 -7.39 -11.92
CA GLN A 214 -7.17 -6.45 -12.12
C GLN A 214 -6.87 -5.05 -11.58
N SER A 215 -6.15 -4.99 -10.45
CA SER A 215 -5.73 -3.74 -9.82
C SER A 215 -4.38 -3.96 -9.14
N LEU A 216 -3.56 -2.91 -9.07
CA LEU A 216 -2.39 -2.87 -8.23
C LEU A 216 -2.71 -2.13 -6.92
N PRO A 217 -1.98 -2.35 -5.82
CA PRO A 217 -2.18 -1.67 -4.53
C PRO A 217 -1.97 -0.14 -4.58
N ILE A 218 -1.50 0.38 -5.71
CA ILE A 218 -1.35 1.80 -5.99
C ILE A 218 -2.48 2.17 -6.94
N GLU A 219 -3.27 3.21 -6.61
CA GLU A 219 -4.26 3.79 -7.51
C GLU A 219 -3.55 4.22 -8.81
N LEU A 220 -3.64 3.37 -9.84
CA LEU A 220 -2.95 3.56 -11.11
C LEU A 220 -3.96 3.58 -12.24
N GLU A 221 -3.86 4.59 -13.08
CA GLU A 221 -4.63 4.68 -14.31
C GLU A 221 -4.28 3.50 -15.24
N LEU A 222 -5.32 2.82 -15.73
CA LEU A 222 -5.22 1.82 -16.79
C LEU A 222 -5.13 2.54 -18.13
N THR A 223 -4.19 2.10 -18.98
CA THR A 223 -4.04 2.55 -20.37
C THR A 223 -4.53 1.45 -21.29
N THR A 224 -5.47 1.75 -22.19
CA THR A 224 -5.97 0.82 -23.20
C THR A 224 -5.27 1.01 -24.52
N CYS A 225 -5.09 -0.09 -25.27
CA CYS A 225 -4.64 -0.01 -26.66
C CYS A 225 -5.75 0.55 -27.55
N ASP A 226 -5.46 1.57 -28.35
CA ASP A 226 -6.41 2.25 -29.25
C ASP A 226 -6.89 1.38 -30.42
N ASN A 227 -6.23 0.24 -30.66
CA ASN A 227 -6.67 -0.70 -31.68
C ASN A 227 -7.93 -1.43 -31.21
N THR A 228 -9.05 -1.16 -31.86
CA THR A 228 -10.38 -1.73 -31.58
C THR A 228 -10.43 -3.25 -31.72
N SER A 229 -9.50 -3.88 -32.45
CA SER A 229 -9.39 -5.34 -32.51
C SER A 229 -8.56 -5.93 -31.38
N CYS A 230 -7.81 -5.12 -30.63
CA CYS A 230 -6.95 -5.55 -29.52
C CYS A 230 -7.62 -5.31 -28.16
N ASN A 231 -8.07 -4.07 -27.89
CA ASN A 231 -8.76 -3.64 -26.66
C ASN A 231 -8.11 -4.09 -25.33
N LYS A 232 -6.81 -4.39 -25.31
CA LYS A 232 -6.11 -4.77 -24.08
C LYS A 232 -5.85 -3.53 -23.22
N ALA A 233 -6.16 -3.62 -21.93
CA ALA A 233 -5.72 -2.64 -20.94
C ALA A 233 -4.41 -3.06 -20.29
N PHE A 234 -3.66 -2.07 -19.83
CA PHE A 234 -2.41 -2.24 -19.13
C PHE A 234 -2.35 -1.26 -17.97
N HIS A 235 -1.85 -1.69 -16.81
CA HIS A 235 -1.42 -0.73 -15.80
C HIS A 235 -0.32 0.15 -16.40
N SER A 236 -0.41 1.46 -16.14
CA SER A 236 0.61 2.43 -16.60
C SER A 236 2.04 1.98 -16.27
N ILE A 237 2.29 1.47 -15.05
CA ILE A 237 3.62 0.96 -14.65
C ILE A 237 4.06 -0.26 -15.47
N CYS A 238 3.17 -1.23 -15.68
CA CYS A 238 3.49 -2.44 -16.45
C CYS A 238 3.82 -2.09 -17.89
N LEU A 239 3.07 -1.17 -18.50
CA LEU A 239 3.32 -0.72 -19.85
C LEU A 239 4.60 0.12 -19.95
N VAL A 240 4.90 0.96 -18.96
CA VAL A 240 6.16 1.72 -18.89
C VAL A 240 7.36 0.78 -18.83
N ASP A 241 7.31 -0.26 -18.00
CA ASP A 241 8.41 -1.22 -17.86
C ASP A 241 8.58 -2.07 -19.12
N TRP A 242 7.48 -2.49 -19.75
CA TRP A 242 7.53 -3.13 -21.07
C TRP A 242 8.15 -2.22 -22.12
N LEU A 243 7.71 -0.96 -22.24
CA LEU A 243 8.25 -0.03 -23.22
C LEU A 243 9.73 0.31 -22.95
N ARG A 244 10.20 0.22 -21.70
CA ARG A 244 11.63 0.36 -21.36
C ARG A 244 12.48 -0.83 -21.80
N SER A 245 11.89 -2.02 -21.95
CA SER A 245 12.63 -3.23 -22.33
C SER A 245 12.77 -3.42 -23.85
N ILE A 246 12.00 -2.68 -24.66
CA ILE A 246 12.06 -2.76 -26.13
C ILE A 246 12.92 -1.67 -26.76
N THR A 247 13.56 -2.00 -27.89
CA THR A 247 14.48 -1.10 -28.61
C THR A 247 13.79 -0.05 -29.48
N THR A 248 12.49 -0.20 -29.75
CA THR A 248 11.69 0.69 -30.62
C THR A 248 11.04 1.86 -29.89
N ARG A 249 11.34 2.03 -28.60
CA ARG A 249 10.79 3.09 -27.76
C ARG A 249 11.20 4.48 -28.22
N ARG A 250 10.24 5.41 -28.20
CA ARG A 250 10.50 6.86 -28.29
C ARG A 250 9.98 7.52 -27.01
N GLN A 251 10.76 8.44 -26.44
CA GLN A 251 10.35 9.23 -25.28
C GLN A 251 10.29 10.69 -25.68
N LEU A 252 9.20 11.37 -25.30
CA LEU A 252 9.07 12.82 -25.36
C LEU A 252 8.61 13.30 -23.98
N PHE A 253 9.46 14.04 -23.27
CA PHE A 253 9.24 14.46 -21.88
C PHE A 253 8.83 13.29 -20.96
N ASP A 254 7.63 13.38 -20.38
CA ASP A 254 7.01 12.41 -19.48
C ASP A 254 6.10 11.43 -20.22
N VAL A 255 6.19 11.32 -21.55
CA VAL A 255 5.37 10.41 -22.35
C VAL A 255 6.24 9.41 -23.11
N LEU A 256 5.87 8.13 -23.03
CA LEU A 256 6.48 7.04 -23.77
C LEU A 256 5.59 6.60 -24.92
N PHE A 257 6.23 6.39 -26.05
CA PHE A 257 5.65 5.84 -27.26
C PHE A 257 6.35 4.53 -27.60
N GLY A 258 5.58 3.53 -27.98
CA GLY A 258 6.12 2.30 -28.52
C GLY A 258 5.03 1.40 -29.05
N SER A 259 5.27 0.09 -29.08
CA SER A 259 4.38 -0.89 -29.68
C SER A 259 3.65 -1.72 -28.62
N CYS A 260 2.35 -1.94 -28.84
CA CYS A 260 1.53 -2.82 -28.02
C CYS A 260 2.13 -4.23 -27.99
N PRO A 261 2.23 -4.89 -26.81
CA PRO A 261 2.75 -6.26 -26.71
C PRO A 261 1.97 -7.30 -27.54
N TYR A 262 0.69 -7.02 -27.85
CA TYR A 262 -0.20 -7.99 -28.50
C TYR A 262 -0.37 -7.76 -29.99
N CYS A 263 -0.63 -6.51 -30.41
CA CYS A 263 -0.93 -6.19 -31.81
C CYS A 263 0.17 -5.38 -32.50
N SER A 264 1.24 -5.01 -31.78
CA SER A 264 2.33 -4.16 -32.27
C SER A 264 1.95 -2.74 -32.72
N GLU A 265 0.67 -2.37 -32.65
CA GLU A 265 0.19 -1.01 -32.93
C GLU A 265 0.75 0.02 -31.94
N PRO A 266 0.84 1.30 -32.34
CA PRO A 266 1.32 2.37 -31.47
C PRO A 266 0.53 2.46 -30.16
N VAL A 267 1.25 2.52 -29.04
CA VAL A 267 0.70 2.77 -27.70
C VAL A 267 1.45 3.92 -27.06
N VAL A 268 0.72 4.69 -26.27
CA VAL A 268 1.22 5.88 -25.58
C VAL A 268 0.91 5.74 -24.10
N VAL A 269 1.91 5.94 -23.25
CA VAL A 269 1.73 5.94 -21.80
C VAL A 269 2.46 7.12 -21.18
N LYS A 270 1.77 7.81 -20.28
CA LYS A 270 2.37 8.87 -19.48
C LYS A 270 3.14 8.24 -18.33
N ILE A 271 4.39 8.62 -18.19
CA ILE A 271 5.20 8.36 -17.01
C ILE A 271 4.60 9.21 -15.89
N ASN A 272 3.59 8.67 -15.22
CA ASN A 272 3.10 9.24 -13.99
C ASN A 272 4.24 9.11 -12.97
N SER A 273 4.98 10.20 -12.82
CA SER A 273 5.69 10.46 -11.57
C SER A 273 4.58 10.48 -10.54
N VAL A 274 4.37 9.37 -9.80
CA VAL A 274 3.49 9.35 -8.62
C VAL A 274 3.73 10.68 -7.91
N LYS A 275 2.70 11.49 -7.68
CA LYS A 275 2.94 12.90 -7.29
C LYS A 275 3.91 12.93 -6.09
N LYS A 276 4.89 13.83 -6.19
CA LYS A 276 5.82 14.17 -5.12
C LYS A 276 5.06 14.61 -3.88
#